data_AF-A0AAV0B4T2-F1
#
_entry.id   AF-A0AAV0B4T2-F1
#
_cell.length_a   1.000
_cell.length_b   1.000
_cell.length_c   1.000
_cell.angle_alpha   90.00
_cell.angle_beta   90.00
_cell.angle_gamma   90.00
#
_symmetry.space_group_name_H-M   'P 1'
#
loop_
_entity.id
_entity.type
_entity.pdbx_description
1 polymer ?
#
loop_
_entity_poly.entity_id
_entity_poly.type
_entity_poly.pdbx_seq_one_letter_code
_entity_poly.pdbx_strand_id
1 'polypeptide(L)' 'QLLRDCNFPSIAIHLGLGQEEQIDRYKQFKAFEKRILVATNIFGRGIDVERVNIVVNYDTPGEADSYLHRVG' A
#
# COMPACT_ATOMS: atom_id res chain seq x y z
N GLN A 1 -13.70 -1.96 1.51
CA GLN A 1 -14.71 -0.97 1.89
C GLN A 1 -14.51 -0.50 3.33
N LEU A 2 -14.41 -1.43 4.30
CA LEU A 2 -14.33 -1.22 5.75
C LEU A 2 -13.64 0.07 6.24
N LEU A 3 -12.40 0.34 5.82
CA LEU A 3 -11.68 1.55 6.25
C LEU A 3 -12.45 2.84 5.92
N ARG A 4 -13.03 2.92 4.71
CA ARG A 4 -13.84 4.07 4.29
C ARG A 4 -15.14 4.16 5.06
N ASP A 5 -15.77 3.01 5.32
CA ASP A 5 -17.03 2.92 6.07
C ASP A 5 -16.84 3.33 7.54
N CYS A 6 -15.64 3.11 8.09
CA CYS A 6 -15.24 3.58 9.41
C CYS A 6 -14.61 5.00 9.39
N ASN A 7 -14.82 5.78 8.32
CA ASN A 7 -14.30 7.15 8.17
C ASN A 7 -12.76 7.28 8.18
N PHE A 8 -12.02 6.22 7.87
CA PHE A 8 -10.58 6.29 7.64
C PHE A 8 -10.27 6.58 6.16
N PRO A 9 -9.70 7.76 5.83
CA PRO A 9 -9.38 8.12 4.45
C PRO A 9 -8.33 7.17 3.87
N SER A 10 -8.78 6.29 2.97
CA SER A 10 -7.98 5.17 2.48
C SER A 10 -8.07 4.97 0.98
N ILE A 11 -6.95 4.55 0.40
CA ILE A 11 -6.82 4.16 -1.00
C ILE A 11 -6.19 2.78 -1.10
N ALA A 12 -6.57 2.02 -2.12
CA ALA A 12 -6.09 0.66 -2.32
C ALA A 12 -5.39 0.52 -3.68
N ILE A 13 -4.26 -0.18 -3.72
CA ILE A 13 -3.53 -0.53 -4.94
C ILE A 13 -3.34 -2.05 -4.97
N HIS A 14 -3.80 -2.71 -6.03
CA HIS A 14 -3.69 -4.16 -6.19
C HIS A 14 -3.55 -4.52 -7.68
N LEU A 15 -3.15 -5.76 -7.97
CA LEU A 15 -2.87 -6.26 -9.34
C LEU A 15 -4.06 -6.24 -10.30
N GLY A 16 -5.27 -6.05 -9.79
CA GLY A 16 -6.49 -5.93 -10.61
C GLY A 16 -6.71 -4.54 -11.21
N LEU A 17 -5.89 -3.55 -10.83
CA LEU A 17 -5.96 -2.20 -11.38
C LEU A 17 -5.04 -2.08 -12.59
N GLY A 18 -5.46 -1.30 -13.58
CA GLY A 18 -4.60 -0.93 -14.71
C GLY A 18 -3.39 -0.11 -14.24
N GLN A 19 -2.28 -0.16 -14.98
CA GLN A 19 -1.02 0.50 -14.58
C GLN A 19 -1.20 2.01 -14.39
N GLU A 20 -1.92 2.69 -15.28
CA GLU A 20 -2.21 4.12 -15.15
C GLU A 20 -2.99 4.43 -13.87
N GLU A 21 -4.00 3.61 -13.56
CA GLU A 21 -4.79 3.77 -12.34
C GLU A 21 -3.95 3.54 -11.08
N GLN A 22 -3.03 2.57 -11.09
CA GLN A 22 -2.10 2.37 -9.98
C GLN A 22 -1.21 3.60 -9.76
N ILE A 23 -0.69 4.18 -10.84
CA ILE A 23 0.15 5.38 -10.80
C ILE A 23 -0.64 6.57 -10.26
N ASP A 24 -1.88 6.77 -10.70
CA ASP A 24 -2.69 7.89 -10.27
C ASP A 24 -3.12 7.78 -8.80
N ARG A 25 -3.51 6.59 -8.35
CA ARG A 25 -3.77 6.33 -6.93
C ARG A 25 -2.52 6.54 -6.07
N TYR A 26 -1.35 6.17 -6.59
CA TYR A 26 -0.07 6.42 -5.92
C TYR A 26 0.23 7.92 -5.80
N LYS A 27 0.01 8.71 -6.87
CA LYS A 27 0.15 10.17 -6.82
C LYS A 27 -0.77 10.82 -5.80
N GLN A 28 -2.04 10.41 -5.73
CA GLN A 28 -2.99 10.90 -4.73
C GLN A 28 -2.53 10.61 -3.29
N PHE A 29 -1.97 9.41 -3.06
CA PHE A 29 -1.40 9.07 -1.76
C PHE A 29 -0.17 9.93 -1.44
N LYS A 30 0.75 10.10 -2.40
CA LYS A 30 1.96 10.94 -2.23
C LYS A 30 1.61 12.42 -2.01
N ALA A 31 0.52 12.90 -2.59
CA ALA A 31 -0.04 14.24 -2.38
C ALA A 31 -0.80 14.40 -1.04
N PHE A 32 -0.82 13.35 -0.20
CA PHE A 32 -1.49 13.35 1.12
C PHE A 32 -3.02 13.48 1.06
N GLU A 33 -3.65 13.19 -0.09
CA GLU A 33 -5.11 13.21 -0.23
C GLU A 33 -5.79 12.08 0.56
N LYS A 34 -5.04 11.00 0.81
CA LYS A 34 -5.47 9.82 1.59
C LYS A 34 -4.37 9.46 2.57
N ARG A 35 -4.75 9.20 3.82
CA ARG A 35 -3.81 8.95 4.92
C ARG A 35 -3.37 7.48 5.00
N ILE A 36 -4.18 6.57 4.46
CA ILE A 36 -3.92 5.13 4.48
C ILE A 36 -3.82 4.61 3.05
N LEU A 37 -2.71 3.92 2.74
CA LEU A 37 -2.55 3.13 1.54
C LEU A 37 -2.59 1.64 1.91
N VAL A 38 -3.48 0.88 1.27
CA VAL A 38 -3.54 -0.59 1.37
C VAL A 38 -3.03 -1.17 0.05
N ALA A 39 -2.00 -2.02 0.10
CA ALA A 39 -1.44 -2.62 -1.10
C ALA A 39 -1.06 -4.10 -0.91
N THR A 40 -1.38 -4.95 -1.89
CA THR A 40 -1.06 -6.40 -1.86
C THR A 40 0.26 -6.73 -2.53
N ASN A 41 0.65 -5.93 -3.52
CA ASN A 41 1.97 -5.96 -4.15
C ASN A 41 2.50 -4.53 -4.16
N ILE A 42 3.20 -4.19 -3.09
CA ILE A 42 4.02 -2.99 -3.06
C ILE A 42 5.10 -3.22 -4.10
N PHE A 43 5.22 -2.31 -5.07
CA PHE A 43 6.32 -2.23 -6.03
C PHE A 43 7.59 -2.77 -5.37
N GLY A 44 8.12 -3.91 -5.85
CA GLY A 44 9.13 -4.73 -5.16
C GLY A 44 10.52 -4.08 -5.01
N ARG A 45 10.58 -2.74 -4.99
CA ARG A 45 11.78 -1.90 -4.86
C ARG A 45 11.61 -0.77 -3.83
N GLY A 46 10.69 -0.93 -2.89
CA GLY A 46 10.40 0.07 -1.87
C GLY A 46 9.51 1.21 -2.37
N ILE A 47 8.62 1.67 -1.51
CA ILE A 47 7.87 2.91 -1.72
C ILE A 47 8.67 4.03 -1.07
N ASP A 48 9.31 4.87 -1.88
CA ASP A 48 9.92 6.11 -1.42
C ASP A 48 8.84 7.19 -1.22
N VAL A 49 8.22 7.12 -0.04
CA VAL A 49 7.29 8.15 0.45
C VAL A 49 7.80 8.60 1.81
N GLU A 50 8.53 9.72 1.82
CA GLU A 50 9.12 10.37 3.01
C GLU A 50 8.13 10.58 4.16
N ARG A 51 6.82 10.61 3.87
CA ARG A 51 5.75 10.88 4.84
C ARG A 51 5.10 9.64 5.45
N VAL A 52 5.61 8.43 5.19
CA VAL A 52 5.09 7.21 5.84
C VAL A 52 5.78 7.00 7.18
N ASN A 53 5.01 7.11 8.27
CA ASN A 53 5.52 6.89 9.62
C ASN A 53 5.42 5.43 10.08
N ILE A 54 4.46 4.67 9.55
CA ILE A 54 4.12 3.32 10.02
C ILE A 54 3.81 2.46 8.81
N VAL A 55 4.41 1.27 8.77
CA VAL A 55 4.11 0.21 7.80
C VAL A 55 3.53 -0.98 8.55
N VAL A 56 2.38 -1.49 8.09
CA VAL A 56 1.71 -2.66 8.67
C VAL A 56 1.69 -3.79 7.64
N ASN A 57 2.41 -4.87 7.94
CA ASN A 57 2.31 -6.13 7.18
C ASN A 57 1.10 -6.92 7.67
N TYR A 58 -0.05 -6.70 7.03
CA TYR A 58 -1.33 -7.30 7.47
C TYR A 58 -1.40 -8.80 7.21
N ASP A 59 -1.05 -9.25 6.00
CA ASP A 59 -0.97 -10.68 5.67
C ASP A 59 0.46 -11.16 5.86
N THR A 60 0.65 -12.11 6.77
CA THR A 60 1.94 -12.82 6.90
C THR A 60 1.97 -13.91 5.83
N PRO A 61 3.00 -13.96 4.97
CA PRO A 61 3.10 -15.06 4.03
C PRO A 61 3.25 -16.37 4.82
N GLY A 62 2.55 -17.42 4.40
CA GLY A 62 2.55 -18.71 5.09
C GLY A 62 3.93 -19.40 5.16
N GLU A 63 4.93 -18.87 4.46
CA GLU A 63 6.30 -19.36 4.45
C GLU A 63 7.29 -18.26 4.91
N ALA A 64 8.18 -18.64 5.83
CA ALA A 64 9.13 -17.75 6.49
C ALA A 64 10.04 -16.97 5.51
N ASP A 65 10.37 -17.54 4.35
CA ASP A 65 11.25 -16.92 3.35
C ASP A 65 10.65 -15.66 2.71
N SER A 66 9.32 -15.61 2.54
CA SER A 66 8.65 -14.44 1.95
C SER A 66 8.60 -13.23 2.89
N TYR A 67 8.79 -13.42 4.20
CA TYR A 67 8.88 -12.33 5.18
C TYR A 67 10.23 -11.60 5.07
N LEU A 68 11.34 -12.34 4.93
CA LEU A 68 12.68 -11.76 4.77
C LEU A 68 12.79 -10.90 3.50
N HIS A 69 12.13 -11.30 2.41
CA HIS A 69 12.07 -10.52 1.16
C HIS A 69 11.23 -9.24 1.24
N ARG A 70 10.37 -9.07 2.25
CA ARG A 70 9.51 -7.89 2.45
C ARG A 70 10.05 -6.89 3.46
N VAL A 71 11.08 -7.25 4.22
CA VAL A 71 11.69 -6.40 5.27
C VAL A 71 12.91 -5.62 4.73
N GLY A 72 13.34 -5.90 3.50
CA GLY A 72 14.42 -5.16 2.80
C GLY A 72 13.96 -3.85 2.17
#